data_AF-A0A6J0NWH3-F1
#
_entry.id   AF-A0A6J0NWH3-F1
#
_cell.length_a   1.000
_cell.length_b   1.000
_cell.length_c   1.000
_cell.angle_alpha   90.00
_cell.angle_beta   90.00
_cell.angle_gamma   90.00
#
_symmetry.space_group_name_H-M   'P 1'
#
loop_
_entity.id
_entity.type
_entity.pdbx_description
1 polymer ?
#
loop_
_entity_poly.entity_id
_entity_poly.type
_entity_poly.pdbx_seq_one_letter_code
_entity_poly.pdbx_strand_id
1 'polypeptide(L)'
;MGLDREMDEYSASATTVAFDRPIPLLRGPTPAGGSESGQYVLAFRSLDSWAAAYKRSEAQIKEQCEEGARIGCAVSASNNCKPPWWRSFGGAVPDMREREKCEEREFKECLGAAKEKCSRFAKEKCSAAFLDARVAVEREEVEGLVWLASMPEDSSRWLGSLVQARRGKTNRRARDLLLLNQQKKSHATCL
;
A
#
# COMPACT_ATOMS: atom_id res chain seq x y z
N MET A 1 -5.72 44.90 -37.35
CA MET A 1 -5.06 44.28 -36.19
C MET A 1 -6.11 43.45 -35.45
N GLY A 2 -6.27 42.17 -35.79
CA GLY A 2 -7.36 41.36 -35.22
C GLY A 2 -7.35 39.86 -35.57
N LEU A 3 -6.62 39.44 -36.61
CA LEU A 3 -6.62 38.04 -37.06
C LEU A 3 -5.59 37.15 -36.32
N ASP A 4 -4.55 37.73 -35.71
CA ASP A 4 -3.49 36.94 -35.05
C ASP A 4 -3.95 36.31 -33.73
N ARG A 5 -4.95 36.90 -33.03
CA ARG A 5 -5.45 36.39 -31.75
C ARG A 5 -6.41 35.20 -31.88
N GLU A 6 -7.16 35.12 -32.99
CA GLU A 6 -8.09 33.99 -33.24
C GLU A 6 -7.34 32.69 -33.56
N MET A 7 -6.19 32.79 -34.23
CA MET A 7 -5.38 31.63 -34.62
C MET A 7 -4.73 30.90 -33.43
N ASP A 8 -4.40 31.64 -32.36
CA ASP A 8 -3.84 31.05 -31.14
C ASP A 8 -4.88 30.25 -30.34
N GLU A 9 -6.16 30.62 -30.44
CA GLU A 9 -7.27 29.97 -29.75
C GLU A 9 -7.61 28.60 -30.35
N TYR A 10 -7.27 28.38 -31.62
CA TYR A 10 -7.38 27.09 -32.33
C TYR A 10 -6.03 26.38 -32.53
N SER A 11 -4.96 26.81 -31.84
CA SER A 11 -3.66 26.17 -31.93
C SER A 11 -3.69 24.75 -31.33
N ALA A 12 -2.93 23.82 -31.92
CA ALA A 12 -2.79 22.46 -31.40
C ALA A 12 -2.35 22.44 -29.93
N SER A 13 -1.55 23.41 -29.50
CA SER A 13 -1.15 23.57 -28.09
C SER A 13 -2.28 24.00 -27.15
N ALA A 14 -3.34 24.64 -27.67
CA ALA A 14 -4.53 24.99 -26.90
C ALA A 14 -5.46 23.79 -26.68
N THR A 15 -5.37 22.75 -27.52
CA THR A 15 -6.15 21.51 -27.41
C THR A 15 -5.37 20.35 -26.76
N THR A 16 -4.06 20.49 -26.55
CA THR A 16 -3.27 19.45 -25.86
C THR A 16 -3.56 19.43 -24.38
N VAL A 17 -4.33 18.43 -23.93
CA VAL A 17 -4.42 18.10 -22.50
C VAL A 17 -3.15 17.37 -22.11
N ALA A 18 -2.35 17.98 -21.23
CA ALA A 18 -1.23 17.28 -20.61
C ALA A 18 -1.78 16.18 -19.71
N PHE A 19 -1.54 14.93 -20.08
CA PHE A 19 -1.80 13.83 -19.16
C PHE A 19 -0.84 13.91 -17.99
N ASP A 20 -1.35 13.62 -16.80
CA ASP A 20 -0.49 13.41 -15.64
C ASP A 20 0.57 12.37 -15.97
N ARG A 21 1.80 12.60 -15.51
CA ARG A 21 2.88 11.63 -15.68
C ARG A 21 2.41 10.29 -15.12
N PRO A 22 2.65 9.17 -15.83
CA PRO A 22 2.17 7.87 -15.39
C PRO A 22 2.69 7.59 -13.98
N ILE A 23 1.79 7.18 -13.09
CA ILE A 23 2.14 6.80 -11.72
C ILE A 23 3.16 5.66 -11.80
N PRO A 24 4.38 5.83 -11.25
CA PRO A 24 5.39 4.77 -11.29
C PRO A 24 4.85 3.51 -10.63
N LEU A 25 4.99 2.36 -11.31
CA LEU A 25 4.56 1.07 -10.77
C LEU A 25 5.31 0.77 -9.47
N LEU A 26 4.57 0.33 -8.45
CA LEU A 26 5.12 -0.02 -7.14
C LEU A 26 6.11 -1.19 -7.22
N ARG A 27 5.95 -2.06 -8.21
CA ARG A 27 6.75 -3.26 -8.43
C ARG A 27 7.29 -3.28 -9.86
N GLY A 28 8.47 -3.82 -10.03
CA GLY A 28 9.10 -4.03 -11.34
C GLY A 28 9.55 -5.48 -11.52
N PRO A 29 9.85 -5.87 -12.77
CA PRO A 29 10.35 -7.22 -13.06
C PRO A 29 11.73 -7.43 -12.43
N THR A 30 11.89 -8.54 -11.71
CA THR A 30 13.14 -9.00 -11.09
C THR A 30 13.35 -10.47 -11.46
N PRO A 31 14.59 -10.92 -11.74
CA PRO A 31 14.84 -12.31 -12.09
C PRO A 31 14.25 -13.27 -11.05
N ALA A 32 13.53 -14.29 -11.54
CA ALA A 32 13.05 -15.37 -10.70
C ALA A 32 14.25 -16.26 -10.34
N GLY A 33 14.54 -16.41 -9.04
CA GLY A 33 15.60 -17.31 -8.59
C GLY A 33 15.21 -18.78 -8.81
N GLY A 34 15.43 -19.30 -10.02
CA GLY A 34 15.47 -20.72 -10.40
C GLY A 34 14.24 -21.61 -10.20
N SER A 35 13.32 -21.26 -9.30
CA SER A 35 12.26 -22.16 -8.78
C SER A 35 10.84 -21.78 -9.19
N GLU A 36 10.65 -20.70 -9.96
CA GLU A 36 9.32 -20.18 -10.30
C GLU A 36 9.10 -20.26 -11.81
N SER A 37 7.85 -20.48 -12.24
CA SER A 37 7.43 -20.70 -13.63
C SER A 37 7.47 -19.42 -14.47
N GLY A 38 8.64 -18.82 -14.64
CA GLY A 38 8.90 -17.64 -15.46
C GLY A 38 10.27 -17.02 -15.17
N GLN A 39 10.85 -16.33 -16.15
CA GLN A 39 12.18 -15.70 -16.02
C GLN A 39 12.17 -14.49 -15.06
N TYR A 40 11.01 -13.85 -14.87
CA TYR A 40 10.85 -12.63 -14.06
C TYR A 40 9.62 -12.69 -13.16
N VAL A 41 9.72 -12.08 -11.99
CA VAL A 41 8.63 -11.85 -11.02
C VAL A 41 8.53 -10.37 -10.67
N LEU A 42 7.33 -9.90 -10.34
CA LEU A 42 7.13 -8.52 -9.89
C LEU A 42 7.54 -8.36 -8.43
N ALA A 43 8.55 -7.53 -8.17
CA ALA A 43 9.06 -7.24 -6.85
C ALA A 43 9.17 -5.73 -6.58
N PHE A 44 9.04 -5.36 -5.31
CA PHE A 44 9.42 -4.04 -4.82
C PHE A 44 10.93 -3.84 -4.99
N ARG A 45 11.35 -2.61 -5.31
CA ARG A 45 12.76 -2.29 -5.58
C ARG A 45 13.66 -2.42 -4.36
N SER A 46 13.10 -2.19 -3.17
CA SER A 46 13.77 -2.26 -1.87
C SER A 46 12.77 -2.50 -0.75
N LEU A 47 13.28 -2.88 0.43
CA LEU A 47 12.48 -2.97 1.65
C LEU A 47 11.81 -1.65 2.01
N ASP A 48 12.47 -0.51 1.77
CA ASP A 48 11.89 0.81 2.03
C ASP A 48 10.70 1.09 1.12
N SER A 49 10.82 0.76 -0.18
CA SER A 49 9.70 0.92 -1.12
C SER A 49 8.51 0.02 -0.76
N TRP A 50 8.78 -1.19 -0.27
CA TRP A 50 7.76 -2.09 0.26
C TRP A 50 7.09 -1.50 1.51
N ALA A 51 7.88 -1.00 2.47
CA ALA A 51 7.37 -0.46 3.73
C ALA A 51 6.56 0.83 3.52
N ALA A 52 7.00 1.70 2.61
CA ALA A 52 6.27 2.90 2.21
C ALA A 52 4.93 2.55 1.55
N ALA A 53 4.92 1.58 0.64
CA ALA A 53 3.70 1.11 0.00
C ALA A 53 2.74 0.46 1.01
N TYR A 54 3.25 -0.36 1.95
CA TYR A 54 2.45 -0.97 3.00
C TYR A 54 1.76 0.10 3.86
N LYS A 55 2.54 1.07 4.37
CA LYS A 55 2.02 2.17 5.19
C LYS A 55 0.99 3.01 4.44
N ARG A 56 1.24 3.30 3.17
CA ARG A 56 0.30 4.07 2.32
C ARG A 56 -1.01 3.32 2.13
N SER A 57 -0.96 2.02 1.81
CA SER A 57 -2.15 1.20 1.64
C SER A 57 -2.92 1.03 2.96
N GLU A 58 -2.23 0.80 4.08
CA GLU A 58 -2.84 0.71 5.40
C GLU A 58 -3.55 2.01 5.77
N ALA A 59 -2.89 3.15 5.58
CA ALA A 59 -3.47 4.47 5.83
C ALA A 59 -4.71 4.73 4.96
N GLN A 60 -4.64 4.42 3.67
CA GLN A 60 -5.75 4.61 2.75
C GLN A 60 -6.96 3.74 3.11
N ILE A 61 -6.76 2.46 3.43
CA ILE A 61 -7.86 1.57 3.84
C ILE A 61 -8.47 2.04 5.16
N LYS A 62 -7.62 2.48 6.11
CA LYS A 62 -8.07 3.02 7.39
C LYS A 62 -8.92 4.28 7.19
N GLU A 63 -8.46 5.23 6.39
CA GLU A 63 -9.17 6.48 6.10
C GLU A 63 -10.54 6.22 5.47
N GLN A 64 -10.60 5.35 4.45
CA GLN A 64 -11.87 4.98 3.81
C GLN A 64 -12.83 4.28 4.77
N CYS A 65 -12.31 3.44 5.66
CA CYS A 65 -13.11 2.80 6.71
C CYS A 65 -13.65 3.84 7.71
N GLU A 66 -12.82 4.80 8.14
CA GLU A 66 -13.24 5.85 9.07
C GLU A 66 -14.26 6.80 8.46
N GLU A 67 -14.16 7.10 7.16
CA GLU A 67 -15.15 7.89 6.43
C GLU A 67 -16.49 7.14 6.32
N GLY A 68 -16.46 5.85 5.96
CA GLY A 68 -17.65 5.01 5.95
C GLY A 68 -18.28 4.87 7.35
N ALA A 69 -17.45 4.74 8.38
CA ALA A 69 -17.90 4.70 9.76
C ALA A 69 -18.52 6.02 10.22
N ARG A 70 -18.04 7.18 9.75
CA ARG A 70 -18.64 8.48 10.05
C ARG A 70 -20.10 8.53 9.61
N ILE A 71 -20.38 8.10 8.37
CA ILE A 71 -21.73 8.05 7.83
C ILE A 71 -22.57 7.01 8.58
N GLY A 72 -22.03 5.80 8.77
CA GLY A 72 -22.72 4.72 9.47
C GLY A 72 -23.09 5.06 10.92
N CYS A 73 -22.17 5.70 11.66
CA CYS A 73 -22.41 6.14 13.02
C CYS A 73 -23.44 7.27 13.10
N ALA A 74 -23.46 8.21 12.13
CA ALA A 74 -24.50 9.24 12.09
C ALA A 74 -25.90 8.64 11.90
N VAL A 75 -26.02 7.66 10.99
CA VAL A 75 -27.28 6.93 10.77
C VAL A 75 -27.67 6.12 12.01
N SER A 76 -26.71 5.44 12.65
CA SER A 76 -26.96 4.67 13.88
C SER A 76 -27.42 5.58 15.02
N ALA A 77 -26.74 6.70 15.25
CA ALA A 77 -27.08 7.67 16.27
C ALA A 77 -28.51 8.21 16.08
N SER A 78 -28.88 8.59 14.85
CA SER A 78 -30.23 9.05 14.56
C SER A 78 -31.29 7.98 14.80
N ASN A 79 -30.98 6.71 14.47
CA ASN A 79 -31.88 5.59 14.72
C ASN A 79 -32.03 5.25 16.20
N ASN A 80 -30.98 5.42 17.00
CA ASN A 80 -31.00 5.16 18.44
C ASN A 80 -31.71 6.29 19.21
N CYS A 81 -31.65 7.53 18.71
CA CYS A 81 -32.17 8.71 19.39
C CYS A 81 -33.55 9.18 18.90
N LYS A 82 -34.14 8.51 17.91
CA LYS A 82 -35.47 8.88 17.41
C LYS A 82 -36.55 8.63 18.48
N PRO A 83 -37.51 9.56 18.68
CA PRO A 83 -38.62 9.31 19.59
C PRO A 83 -39.49 8.17 19.08
N PRO A 84 -40.16 7.43 19.97
CA PRO A 84 -41.14 6.43 19.57
C PRO A 84 -42.25 7.02 18.69
N TRP A 85 -42.64 6.29 17.66
CA TRP A 85 -43.62 6.74 16.65
C TRP A 85 -44.96 7.20 17.25
N TRP A 86 -45.39 6.63 18.39
CA TRP A 86 -46.64 6.98 19.06
C TRP A 86 -46.64 8.41 19.64
N ARG A 87 -45.48 9.01 19.95
CA ARG A 87 -45.41 10.40 20.46
C ARG A 87 -45.81 11.44 19.41
N SER A 88 -45.70 11.12 18.13
CA SER A 88 -46.10 12.02 17.04
C SER A 88 -47.62 12.14 16.87
N PHE A 89 -48.43 11.23 17.44
CA PHE A 89 -49.89 11.29 17.37
C PHE A 89 -50.52 12.27 18.36
N GLY A 90 -49.82 12.60 19.45
CA GLY A 90 -50.33 13.48 20.49
C GLY A 90 -50.08 14.98 20.27
N GLY A 91 -49.57 15.38 19.10
CA GLY A 91 -49.19 16.78 18.82
C GLY A 91 -47.98 17.28 19.63
N ALA A 92 -47.35 16.42 20.42
CA ALA A 92 -46.15 16.75 21.18
C ALA A 92 -44.96 16.91 20.21
N VAL A 93 -44.49 18.14 20.06
CA VAL A 93 -43.25 18.42 19.31
C VAL A 93 -42.09 17.77 20.06
N PRO A 94 -41.31 16.87 19.41
CA PRO A 94 -40.14 16.29 20.04
C PRO A 94 -39.15 17.40 20.44
N ASP A 95 -38.56 17.31 21.63
CA ASP A 95 -37.47 18.21 21.99
C ASP A 95 -36.24 17.90 21.11
N MET A 96 -36.05 18.74 20.09
CA MET A 96 -34.95 18.63 19.14
C MET A 96 -33.60 18.79 19.83
N ARG A 97 -33.52 19.51 20.95
CA ARG A 97 -32.28 19.75 21.68
C ARG A 97 -31.85 18.54 22.51
N GLU A 98 -32.80 17.83 23.10
CA GLU A 98 -32.53 16.54 23.74
C GLU A 98 -32.10 15.47 22.74
N ARG A 99 -32.73 15.46 21.56
CA ARG A 99 -32.37 14.56 20.47
C ARG A 99 -30.94 14.82 19.98
N GLU A 100 -30.59 16.07 19.75
CA GLU A 100 -29.23 16.45 19.31
C GLU A 100 -28.16 15.99 20.31
N LYS A 101 -28.39 16.20 21.62
CA LYS A 101 -27.47 15.73 22.67
C LYS A 101 -27.33 14.21 22.71
N CYS A 102 -28.42 13.49 22.46
CA CYS A 102 -28.38 12.03 22.34
C CYS A 102 -27.56 11.63 21.13
N GLU A 103 -27.85 12.21 19.95
CA GLU A 103 -27.18 11.87 18.70
C GLU A 103 -25.67 12.18 18.78
N GLU A 104 -25.28 13.29 19.40
CA GLU A 104 -23.87 13.65 19.59
C GLU A 104 -23.11 12.62 20.46
N ARG A 105 -23.74 12.12 21.53
CA ARG A 105 -23.15 11.10 22.40
C ARG A 105 -23.02 9.76 21.68
N GLU A 106 -24.10 9.27 21.10
CA GLU A 106 -24.13 8.00 20.35
C GLU A 106 -23.13 8.03 19.19
N PHE A 107 -23.04 9.15 18.48
CA PHE A 107 -22.09 9.35 17.39
C PHE A 107 -20.65 9.28 17.87
N LYS A 108 -20.29 10.00 18.95
CA LYS A 108 -18.92 10.01 19.49
C LYS A 108 -18.50 8.63 19.96
N GLU A 109 -19.36 7.91 20.67
CA GLU A 109 -19.09 6.56 21.15
C GLU A 109 -18.90 5.57 19.99
N CYS A 110 -19.81 5.60 19.01
CA CYS A 110 -19.72 4.75 17.81
C CYS A 110 -18.44 5.04 17.02
N LEU A 111 -18.12 6.31 16.76
CA LEU A 111 -16.96 6.70 15.96
C LEU A 111 -15.65 6.35 16.69
N GLY A 112 -15.61 6.51 18.02
CA GLY A 112 -14.47 6.10 18.84
C GLY A 112 -14.19 4.60 18.71
N ALA A 113 -15.21 3.75 18.85
CA ALA A 113 -15.10 2.31 18.67
C ALA A 113 -14.76 1.91 17.22
N ALA A 114 -15.27 2.66 16.24
CA ALA A 114 -15.01 2.38 14.84
C ALA A 114 -13.56 2.63 14.43
N LYS A 115 -12.90 3.67 14.97
CA LYS A 115 -11.47 3.96 14.67
C LYS A 115 -10.54 2.80 15.00
N GLU A 116 -10.73 2.15 16.14
CA GLU A 116 -9.95 0.96 16.52
C GLU A 116 -10.19 -0.20 15.54
N LYS A 117 -11.47 -0.48 15.26
CA LYS A 117 -11.88 -1.52 14.31
C LYS A 117 -11.32 -1.27 12.92
N CYS A 118 -11.34 -0.03 12.44
CA CYS A 118 -10.77 0.38 11.15
C CYS A 118 -9.25 0.21 11.11
N SER A 119 -8.54 0.54 12.19
CA SER A 119 -7.09 0.30 12.26
C SER A 119 -6.75 -1.19 12.20
N ARG A 120 -7.51 -2.03 12.91
CA ARG A 120 -7.32 -3.48 12.88
C ARG A 120 -7.64 -4.06 11.51
N PHE A 121 -8.77 -3.65 10.93
CA PHE A 121 -9.20 -4.06 9.59
C PHE A 121 -8.16 -3.71 8.53
N ALA A 122 -7.61 -2.49 8.56
CA ALA A 122 -6.58 -2.06 7.62
C ALA A 122 -5.33 -2.95 7.69
N LYS A 123 -4.84 -3.26 8.90
CA LYS A 123 -3.70 -4.16 9.10
C LYS A 123 -3.98 -5.56 8.56
N GLU A 124 -5.14 -6.13 8.91
CA GLU A 124 -5.52 -7.47 8.48
C GLU A 124 -5.60 -7.56 6.95
N LYS A 125 -6.22 -6.57 6.29
CA LYS A 125 -6.33 -6.52 4.83
C LYS A 125 -4.99 -6.31 4.11
N CYS A 126 -4.09 -5.49 4.66
CA CYS A 126 -2.78 -5.26 4.06
C CYS A 126 -1.81 -6.44 4.30
N SER A 127 -1.91 -7.12 5.44
CA SER A 127 -0.91 -8.08 5.90
C SER A 127 -0.62 -9.20 4.89
N ALA A 128 -1.62 -9.98 4.48
CA ALA A 128 -1.42 -11.13 3.60
C ALA A 128 -0.79 -10.73 2.26
N ALA A 129 -1.35 -9.71 1.61
CA ALA A 129 -0.90 -9.26 0.29
C ALA A 129 0.54 -8.71 0.29
N PHE A 130 0.95 -8.06 1.38
CA PHE A 130 2.30 -7.50 1.48
C PHE A 130 3.32 -8.49 2.04
N LEU A 131 2.94 -9.43 2.90
CA LEU A 131 3.83 -10.47 3.42
C LEU A 131 4.26 -11.47 2.36
N ASP A 132 3.41 -11.74 1.37
CA ASP A 132 3.75 -12.56 0.18
C ASP A 132 4.38 -11.77 -0.96
N ALA A 133 4.39 -10.43 -0.89
CA ALA A 133 5.01 -9.62 -1.91
C ALA A 133 6.53 -9.85 -1.96
N ARG A 134 7.06 -9.88 -3.19
CA ARG A 134 8.50 -10.01 -3.42
C ARG A 134 9.20 -8.67 -3.24
N VAL A 135 10.38 -8.71 -2.65
CA VAL A 135 11.28 -7.55 -2.51
C VAL A 135 12.61 -7.94 -3.14
N ALA A 136 13.15 -7.06 -3.99
CA ALA A 136 14.46 -7.26 -4.58
C ALA A 136 15.55 -7.16 -3.50
N VAL A 137 16.49 -8.09 -3.54
CA VAL A 137 17.62 -8.20 -2.61
C VAL A 137 18.88 -8.37 -3.45
N GLU A 138 19.97 -7.74 -3.06
CA GLU A 138 21.27 -8.02 -3.68
C GLU A 138 21.75 -9.41 -3.24
N ARG A 139 22.28 -10.22 -4.17
CA ARG A 139 23.04 -11.42 -3.79
C ARG A 139 24.29 -10.99 -3.06
N GLU A 140 24.53 -11.55 -1.87
CA GLU A 140 25.88 -11.53 -1.29
C GLU A 140 26.83 -12.31 -2.22
N GLU A 141 27.98 -11.71 -2.51
CA GLU A 141 28.96 -12.15 -3.52
C GLU A 141 29.49 -13.58 -3.28
N VAL A 142 29.31 -14.11 -2.07
CA VAL A 142 29.85 -15.40 -1.62
C VAL A 142 29.30 -16.59 -2.42
N GLU A 143 28.01 -16.59 -2.77
CA GLU A 143 27.44 -17.67 -3.62
C GLU A 143 27.91 -17.58 -5.08
N GLY A 144 28.34 -16.40 -5.53
CA GLY A 144 28.91 -16.22 -6.88
C GLY A 144 30.31 -16.83 -7.00
N LEU A 145 31.10 -16.75 -5.93
CA LEU A 145 32.44 -17.33 -5.81
C LEU A 145 32.41 -18.85 -5.74
N VAL A 146 31.44 -19.46 -5.04
CA VAL A 146 31.28 -20.92 -4.96
C VAL A 146 31.02 -21.54 -6.34
N TRP A 147 30.23 -20.86 -7.19
CA TRP A 147 29.94 -21.31 -8.55
C TRP A 147 31.13 -21.09 -9.51
N LEU A 148 31.91 -20.03 -9.31
CA LEU A 148 33.16 -19.77 -10.06
C LEU A 148 34.24 -20.80 -9.75
N ALA A 149 34.36 -21.24 -8.49
CA ALA A 149 35.33 -22.27 -8.09
C ALA A 149 35.03 -23.67 -8.65
N SER A 150 33.84 -23.88 -9.23
CA SER A 150 33.38 -25.17 -9.75
C SER A 150 33.40 -25.28 -11.28
N MET A 151 33.92 -24.27 -12.00
CA MET A 151 33.93 -24.23 -13.47
C MET A 151 35.31 -24.56 -14.07
N PRO A 152 35.39 -25.32 -15.18
CA PRO A 152 36.64 -25.63 -15.87
C PRO A 152 37.21 -24.40 -16.61
N GLU A 153 38.55 -24.32 -16.67
CA GLU A 153 39.30 -23.08 -16.97
C GLU A 153 39.21 -22.56 -18.41
N ASP A 154 38.69 -23.35 -19.37
CA ASP A 154 38.75 -23.02 -20.80
C ASP A 154 37.64 -22.08 -21.33
N SER A 155 36.75 -21.55 -20.48
CA SER A 155 35.63 -20.70 -20.90
C SER A 155 35.89 -19.19 -20.74
N SER A 156 37.13 -18.75 -20.94
CA SER A 156 37.57 -17.37 -20.67
C SER A 156 36.95 -16.31 -21.59
N ARG A 157 36.45 -16.70 -22.77
CA ARG A 157 35.93 -15.77 -23.80
C ARG A 157 34.50 -15.27 -23.54
N TRP A 158 33.73 -15.95 -22.70
CA TRP A 158 32.33 -15.59 -22.36
C TRP A 158 32.20 -14.81 -21.04
N LEU A 159 33.30 -14.70 -20.28
CA LEU A 159 33.33 -14.09 -18.95
C LEU A 159 33.04 -12.57 -18.97
N GLY A 160 33.50 -11.85 -19.99
CA GLY A 160 33.36 -10.39 -20.05
C GLY A 160 31.91 -9.90 -20.07
N SER A 161 31.00 -10.67 -20.69
CA SER A 161 29.57 -10.30 -20.79
C SER A 161 28.76 -10.80 -19.57
N LEU A 162 29.20 -11.89 -18.93
CA LEU A 162 28.53 -12.46 -17.75
C LEU A 162 28.85 -11.71 -16.45
N VAL A 163 30.05 -11.12 -16.35
CA VAL A 163 30.50 -10.38 -15.15
C VAL A 163 29.73 -9.06 -14.99
N GLN A 164 29.34 -8.40 -16.08
CA GLN A 164 28.54 -7.17 -16.01
C GLN A 164 27.08 -7.43 -15.60
N ALA A 165 26.60 -8.67 -15.76
CA ALA A 165 25.27 -9.13 -15.31
C ALA A 165 25.22 -9.52 -13.81
N ARG A 166 26.35 -9.46 -13.08
CA ARG A 166 26.53 -10.09 -11.75
C ARG A 166 26.61 -9.14 -10.55
N ARG A 167 25.87 -8.04 -10.54
CA ARG A 167 25.16 -7.65 -9.30
C ARG A 167 23.80 -8.31 -9.33
N GLY A 168 23.79 -9.63 -9.11
CA GLY A 168 22.58 -10.46 -9.27
C GLY A 168 21.51 -10.05 -8.27
N LYS A 169 20.58 -9.17 -8.67
CA LYS A 169 19.39 -8.86 -7.88
C LYS A 169 18.49 -10.10 -7.88
N THR A 170 18.40 -10.74 -6.73
CA THR A 170 17.44 -11.81 -6.46
C THR A 170 16.20 -11.20 -5.80
N ASN A 171 15.24 -12.03 -5.41
CA ASN A 171 14.07 -11.59 -4.67
C ASN A 171 13.75 -12.56 -3.52
N ARG A 172 13.18 -12.03 -2.44
CA ARG A 172 12.63 -12.81 -1.32
C ARG A 172 11.23 -12.32 -0.97
N ARG A 173 10.41 -13.15 -0.32
CA ARG A 173 9.13 -12.66 0.20
C ARG A 173 9.41 -11.75 1.39
N ALA A 174 8.57 -10.74 1.58
CA ALA A 174 8.74 -9.80 2.68
C ALA A 174 8.73 -10.50 4.06
N ARG A 175 7.88 -11.52 4.24
CA ARG A 175 7.85 -12.32 5.48
C ARG A 175 9.21 -12.94 5.84
N ASP A 176 9.96 -13.42 4.84
CA ASP A 176 11.25 -14.07 5.05
C ASP A 176 12.29 -13.04 5.53
N LEU A 177 12.24 -11.83 4.96
CA LEU A 177 13.14 -10.73 5.32
C LEU A 177 12.88 -10.20 6.74
N LEU A 178 11.61 -10.18 7.17
CA LEU A 178 11.25 -9.79 8.53
C LEU A 178 11.76 -10.78 9.58
N LEU A 179 11.66 -12.09 9.30
CA LEU A 179 12.18 -13.14 10.18
C LEU A 179 13.71 -13.06 10.32
N LEU A 180 14.42 -12.87 9.21
CA LEU A 180 15.89 -12.69 9.23
C LEU A 180 16.33 -11.48 10.05
N ASN A 181 15.62 -10.36 9.94
CA ASN A 181 15.92 -9.17 10.74
C ASN A 181 15.64 -9.35 12.23
N GLN A 182 14.62 -10.13 12.59
CA GLN A 182 14.36 -10.46 14.01
C GLN A 182 15.48 -11.32 14.59
N GLN A 183 15.96 -12.33 13.85
CA GLN A 183 17.08 -13.19 14.27
C GLN A 183 18.38 -12.41 14.44
N LYS A 184 18.69 -11.48 13.52
CA LYS A 184 19.89 -10.63 13.64
C LYS A 184 19.84 -9.73 14.89
N LYS A 185 18.67 -9.17 15.20
CA LYS A 185 18.48 -8.36 16.42
C LYS A 185 18.65 -9.19 17.69
N SER A 186 18.06 -10.38 17.77
CA SER A 186 18.24 -11.26 18.94
C SER A 186 19.71 -11.64 19.15
N HIS A 187 20.46 -11.91 18.08
CA HIS A 187 21.88 -12.25 18.19
C HIS A 187 22.75 -11.05 18.59
N ALA A 188 22.40 -9.84 18.15
CA ALA A 188 23.09 -8.61 18.54
C ALA A 188 22.76 -8.14 19.97
N THR A 189 21.71 -8.65 20.59
CA THR A 189 21.34 -8.32 21.98
C THR A 189 21.95 -9.30 22.99
N CYS A 190 22.55 -10.40 22.50
CA CYS A 190 23.24 -11.41 23.32
C CYS A 190 24.77 -11.25 23.35
N LEU A 191 25.29 -10.13 22.82
CA LEU A 191 26.70 -9.71 22.88
C LEU A 191 26.78 -8.40 23.68
#